data_AF-A0A928CBF2-F1
#
_entry.id   AF-A0A928CBF2-F1
#
_cell.length_a   1.000
_cell.length_b   1.000
_cell.length_c   1.000
_cell.angle_alpha   90.00
_cell.angle_beta   90.00
_cell.angle_gamma   90.00
#
_symmetry.space_group_name_H-M   'P 1'
#
loop_
_entity.id
_entity.type
_entity.pdbx_description
1 polymer ?
#
loop_
_entity_poly.entity_id
_entity_poly.type
_entity_poly.pdbx_seq_one_letter_code
_entity_poly.pdbx_strand_id
1 'polypeptide(L)'
;MKNNGVNKAGKVISDVLGGTMFSKDNFVSLFPFFFYVVGLLMLYITNVYIAEDVSRDIDKLNREAENLHVEYVYLDSEITRITKQSNLAVMLKDKGIKESVEPLRKIVVEEGGRDE
;
A
#
# COMPACT_ATOMS: atom_id res chain seq x y z
N MET A 1 -59.16 18.05 24.54
CA MET A 1 -57.93 17.70 23.80
C MET A 1 -57.01 18.91 23.79
N LYS A 2 -55.89 18.90 24.53
CA LYS A 2 -54.84 19.91 24.41
C LYS A 2 -53.50 19.28 24.78
N ASN A 3 -52.86 18.69 23.79
CA ASN A 3 -51.50 18.19 23.87
C ASN A 3 -50.57 19.33 23.45
N ASN A 4 -49.58 19.69 24.28
CA ASN A 4 -48.50 20.60 23.88
C ASN A 4 -47.29 20.39 24.81
N GLY A 5 -46.63 19.26 24.65
CA GLY A 5 -45.25 19.06 25.09
C GLY A 5 -44.29 19.42 23.96
N VAL A 6 -44.07 20.71 23.71
CA VAL A 6 -42.95 21.10 22.84
C VAL A 6 -41.68 21.01 23.68
N ASN A 7 -40.89 19.96 23.43
CA ASN A 7 -39.60 19.74 24.07
C ASN A 7 -38.69 20.95 23.87
N LYS A 8 -37.95 21.38 24.91
CA LYS A 8 -37.01 22.53 24.85
C LYS A 8 -36.11 22.51 23.61
N ALA A 9 -35.65 21.34 23.19
CA ALA A 9 -34.83 21.15 21.99
C ALA A 9 -35.57 21.56 20.70
N GLY A 10 -36.87 21.22 20.56
CA GLY A 10 -37.68 21.60 19.40
C GLY A 10 -37.92 23.11 19.32
N LYS A 11 -38.09 23.76 20.48
CA LYS A 11 -38.22 25.22 20.56
C LYS A 11 -36.90 25.94 20.21
N VAL A 12 -35.75 25.41 20.66
CA VAL A 12 -34.43 25.95 20.31
C VAL A 12 -34.16 25.81 18.81
N ILE A 13 -34.48 24.65 18.21
CA ILE A 13 -34.33 24.45 16.77
C ILE A 13 -35.26 25.38 15.99
N SER A 14 -36.52 25.54 16.41
CA SER A 14 -37.45 26.46 15.75
C SER A 14 -37.07 27.93 15.92
N ASP A 15 -36.50 28.33 17.06
CA ASP A 15 -36.04 29.70 17.30
C ASP A 15 -34.78 30.02 16.47
N VAL A 16 -33.89 29.05 16.28
CA VAL A 16 -32.69 29.18 15.43
C VAL A 16 -33.04 29.23 13.94
N LEU A 17 -33.98 28.40 13.48
CA LEU A 17 -34.41 28.38 12.07
C LEU A 17 -35.44 29.48 11.74
N GLY A 18 -36.19 29.96 12.74
CA GLY A 18 -37.35 30.85 12.58
C GLY A 18 -37.04 32.33 12.39
N GLY A 19 -35.77 32.75 12.42
CA GLY A 19 -35.37 34.09 11.96
C GLY A 19 -34.88 35.08 13.03
N THR A 20 -34.79 34.71 14.31
CA THR A 20 -34.18 35.60 15.32
C THR A 20 -32.65 35.69 15.18
N MET A 21 -32.00 34.63 14.69
CA MET A 21 -30.56 34.61 14.38
C MET A 21 -30.20 35.31 13.06
N PHE A 22 -31.14 35.39 12.11
CA PHE A 22 -30.95 36.07 10.81
C PHE A 22 -31.31 37.57 10.84
N SER A 23 -31.56 38.13 12.03
CA SER A 23 -31.67 39.58 12.20
C SER A 23 -30.32 40.23 11.84
N LYS A 24 -30.36 41.34 11.07
CA LYS A 24 -29.19 42.02 10.48
C LYS A 24 -28.01 42.19 11.44
N ASP A 25 -28.27 42.47 12.71
CA ASP A 25 -27.24 42.74 13.72
C ASP A 25 -26.43 41.48 14.10
N ASN A 26 -27.06 40.31 14.14
CA ASN A 26 -26.39 39.04 14.44
C ASN A 26 -25.58 38.56 13.23
N PHE A 27 -26.08 38.74 12.01
CA PHE A 27 -25.37 38.32 10.80
C PHE A 27 -24.03 39.05 10.62
N VAL A 28 -23.96 40.34 10.95
CA VAL A 28 -22.71 41.13 10.90
C VAL A 28 -21.71 40.63 11.95
N SER A 29 -22.19 40.21 13.12
CA SER A 29 -21.35 39.60 14.17
C SER A 29 -20.78 38.23 13.77
N LEU A 30 -21.48 37.46 12.91
CA LEU A 30 -21.06 36.12 12.48
C LEU A 30 -20.09 36.13 11.28
N PHE A 31 -19.93 37.26 10.60
CA PHE A 31 -19.04 37.41 9.45
C PHE A 31 -17.58 36.93 9.67
N PRO A 32 -16.88 37.29 10.77
CA PRO A 32 -15.54 36.78 11.03
C PRO A 32 -15.49 35.26 11.24
N PHE A 33 -16.55 34.67 11.83
CA PHE A 33 -16.66 33.23 12.00
C PHE A 33 -16.88 32.51 10.65
N PHE A 34 -17.67 33.10 9.75
CA PHE A 34 -17.86 32.56 8.40
C PHE A 34 -16.53 32.53 7.62
N PHE A 35 -15.77 33.62 7.64
CA PHE A 35 -14.44 33.65 7.01
C PHE A 35 -13.47 32.64 7.61
N TYR A 36 -13.53 32.42 8.92
CA TYR A 36 -12.73 31.38 9.58
C TYR A 36 -13.06 29.99 9.04
N VAL A 37 -14.35 29.64 8.93
CA VAL A 37 -14.80 28.36 8.38
C VAL A 37 -14.41 28.22 6.91
N VAL A 38 -14.61 29.26 6.10
CA VAL A 38 -14.20 29.27 4.68
C VAL A 38 -12.69 29.09 4.53
N GLY A 39 -11.88 29.73 5.37
CA GLY A 39 -10.43 29.53 5.39
C GLY A 39 -10.05 28.10 5.75
N LEU A 40 -10.74 27.49 6.71
CA LEU A 40 -10.52 26.11 7.12
C LEU A 40 -10.91 25.13 6.01
N LEU A 41 -12.02 25.40 5.30
CA LEU A 41 -12.42 24.65 4.11
C LEU A 41 -11.41 24.78 2.97
N MET A 42 -10.87 25.98 2.75
CA MET A 42 -9.84 26.20 1.73
C MET A 42 -8.58 25.38 2.06
N LEU A 43 -8.10 25.42 3.30
CA LEU A 43 -6.98 24.60 3.76
C LEU A 43 -7.25 23.10 3.59
N TYR A 44 -8.47 22.65 3.89
CA TYR A 44 -8.88 21.27 3.72
C TYR A 44 -8.82 20.83 2.25
N ILE A 45 -9.39 21.62 1.34
CA ILE A 45 -9.36 21.33 -0.11
C ILE A 45 -7.92 21.25 -0.59
N THR A 46 -7.07 22.22 -0.20
CA THR A 46 -5.65 22.20 -0.56
C THR A 46 -4.93 20.96 -0.04
N ASN A 47 -5.20 20.55 1.21
CA ASN A 47 -4.58 19.36 1.79
C ASN A 47 -4.98 18.08 1.05
N VAL A 48 -6.25 17.97 0.65
CA VAL A 48 -6.76 16.84 -0.15
C VAL A 48 -6.07 16.78 -1.51
N TYR A 49 -5.93 17.90 -2.21
CA TYR A 49 -5.24 17.94 -3.50
C TYR A 49 -3.78 17.50 -3.39
N ILE A 50 -3.05 17.98 -2.38
CA ILE A 50 -1.66 17.58 -2.15
C ILE A 50 -1.57 16.08 -1.85
N ALA A 51 -2.48 15.55 -1.02
CA ALA A 51 -2.51 14.13 -0.71
C ALA A 51 -2.80 13.27 -1.95
N GLU A 52 -3.69 13.73 -2.84
CA GLU A 52 -4.01 13.05 -4.09
C GLU A 52 -2.80 13.00 -5.03
N ASP A 53 -2.08 14.11 -5.20
CA ASP A 53 -0.89 14.17 -6.05
C ASP A 53 0.22 13.27 -5.50
N VAL A 54 0.47 13.31 -4.20
CA VAL A 54 1.46 12.44 -3.53
C VAL A 54 1.07 10.95 -3.68
N SER A 55 -0.22 10.62 -3.51
CA SER A 55 -0.69 9.24 -3.67
C SER A 55 -0.45 8.74 -5.10
N ARG A 56 -0.71 9.56 -6.11
CA ARG A 56 -0.48 9.20 -7.52
C ARG A 56 0.99 8.96 -7.82
N ASP A 57 1.88 9.76 -7.24
CA ASP A 57 3.31 9.58 -7.45
C ASP A 57 3.86 8.35 -6.72
N ILE A 58 3.37 8.07 -5.51
CA ILE A 58 3.65 6.81 -4.80
C ILE A 58 3.25 5.61 -5.66
N ASP A 59 2.06 5.63 -6.26
CA ASP A 59 1.59 4.53 -7.10
C ASP A 59 2.46 4.33 -8.35
N LYS A 60 2.94 5.41 -8.98
CA LYS A 60 3.88 5.33 -10.11
C LYS A 60 5.21 4.74 -9.68
N LEU A 61 5.81 5.24 -8.60
CA LEU A 61 7.09 4.75 -8.10
C LEU A 61 7.01 3.27 -7.71
N ASN A 62 5.92 2.85 -7.07
CA ASN A 62 5.70 1.44 -6.72
C ASN A 62 5.62 0.55 -7.98
N ARG A 63 4.91 0.99 -9.02
CA ARG A 63 4.85 0.27 -10.29
C ARG A 63 6.22 0.18 -10.97
N GLU A 64 7.01 1.24 -10.94
CA GLU A 64 8.38 1.23 -11.48
C GLU A 64 9.28 0.27 -10.72
N ALA A 65 9.21 0.27 -9.38
CA ALA A 65 9.96 -0.66 -8.54
C ALA A 65 9.53 -2.14 -8.78
N GLU A 66 8.23 -2.39 -8.92
CA GLU A 66 7.69 -3.72 -9.25
C GLU A 66 8.17 -4.18 -10.62
N ASN A 67 8.08 -3.32 -11.64
CA ASN A 67 8.56 -3.63 -12.99
C ASN A 67 10.05 -3.97 -12.99
N LEU A 68 10.88 -3.21 -12.28
CA LEU A 68 12.31 -3.46 -12.17
C LEU A 68 12.59 -4.79 -11.45
N HIS A 69 11.82 -5.10 -10.41
CA HIS A 69 11.93 -6.39 -9.71
C HIS A 69 11.55 -7.56 -10.61
N VAL A 70 10.46 -7.44 -11.36
CA VAL A 70 10.02 -8.46 -12.32
C VAL A 70 11.07 -8.67 -13.42
N GLU A 71 11.66 -7.60 -13.93
CA GLU A 71 12.74 -7.67 -14.92
C GLU A 71 13.98 -8.39 -14.35
N TYR A 72 14.37 -8.07 -13.11
CA TYR A 72 15.45 -8.76 -12.42
C TYR A 72 15.17 -10.27 -12.28
N VAL A 73 13.99 -10.64 -11.80
CA VAL A 73 13.60 -12.06 -11.62
C VAL A 73 13.60 -12.79 -12.97
N TYR A 74 13.13 -12.14 -14.02
CA TYR A 74 13.15 -12.71 -15.37
C TYR A 74 14.58 -12.95 -15.87
N LEU A 75 15.48 -11.97 -15.71
CA LEU A 75 16.88 -12.09 -16.12
C LEU A 75 17.62 -13.18 -15.34
N ASP A 76 17.41 -13.25 -14.02
CA ASP A 76 17.99 -14.29 -13.17
C ASP A 76 17.50 -15.69 -13.56
N SER A 77 16.20 -15.82 -13.85
CA SER A 77 15.61 -17.05 -14.36
C SER A 77 16.22 -17.46 -15.71
N GLU A 78 16.48 -16.51 -16.62
CA GLU A 78 17.07 -16.81 -17.92
C GLU A 78 18.53 -17.26 -17.80
N ILE A 79 19.33 -16.60 -16.95
CA ILE A 79 20.70 -17.03 -16.63
C ILE A 79 20.68 -18.44 -16.05
N THR A 80 19.83 -18.68 -15.04
CA THR A 80 19.68 -19.98 -14.40
C THR A 80 19.24 -21.05 -15.39
N ARG A 81 18.36 -20.72 -16.33
CA ARG A 81 17.91 -21.64 -17.39
C ARG A 81 19.06 -22.07 -18.29
N ILE A 82 19.92 -21.15 -18.68
CA ILE A 82 21.10 -21.42 -19.54
C ILE A 82 22.15 -22.23 -18.76
N THR A 83 22.42 -21.86 -17.51
CA THR A 83 23.40 -22.52 -16.65
C THR A 83 22.88 -23.81 -16.00
N LYS A 84 21.62 -24.18 -16.24
CA LYS A 84 21.04 -25.41 -15.70
C LYS A 84 21.86 -26.62 -16.15
N GLN A 85 22.26 -27.47 -15.21
CA GLN A 85 23.16 -28.61 -15.46
C GLN A 85 22.66 -29.53 -16.59
N SER A 86 21.34 -29.75 -16.69
CA SER A 86 20.74 -30.52 -17.79
C SER A 86 20.95 -29.89 -19.17
N ASN A 87 20.88 -28.56 -19.27
CA ASN A 87 21.09 -27.84 -20.54
C ASN A 87 22.58 -27.74 -20.85
N LEU A 88 23.43 -27.51 -19.84
CA LEU A 88 24.89 -27.56 -19.97
C LEU A 88 25.37 -28.95 -20.42
N ALA A 89 24.81 -30.03 -19.86
CA ALA A 89 25.15 -31.40 -20.23
C ALA A 89 24.76 -31.71 -21.69
N VAL A 90 23.65 -31.15 -22.19
CA VAL A 90 23.26 -31.26 -23.60
C VAL A 90 24.19 -30.45 -24.51
N MET A 91 24.51 -29.19 -24.16
CA MET A 91 25.40 -28.34 -24.95
C MET A 91 26.86 -28.83 -24.97
N LEU A 92 27.32 -29.42 -23.87
CA LEU A 92 28.69 -29.95 -23.73
C LEU A 92 28.82 -31.40 -24.20
N LYS A 93 27.71 -32.06 -24.56
CA LYS A 93 27.68 -33.41 -25.12
C LYS A 93 28.45 -33.49 -26.44
N ASP A 94 28.34 -32.46 -27.27
CA ASP A 94 29.08 -32.33 -28.54
C ASP A 94 30.59 -32.13 -28.34
N LYS A 95 31.01 -31.73 -27.12
CA LYS A 95 32.43 -31.63 -26.72
C LYS A 95 32.91 -32.85 -25.90
N GLY A 96 32.08 -33.88 -25.73
CA GLY A 96 32.46 -35.15 -25.11
C GLY A 96 32.45 -35.17 -23.56
N ILE A 97 31.92 -34.12 -22.91
CA ILE A 97 31.86 -34.03 -21.44
C ILE A 97 30.53 -34.64 -20.96
N LYS A 98 30.59 -35.60 -20.03
CA LYS A 98 29.42 -36.30 -19.46
C LYS A 98 29.15 -35.82 -18.03
N GLU A 99 27.87 -35.61 -17.72
CA GLU A 99 27.39 -35.25 -16.39
C GLU A 99 27.67 -36.38 -15.39
N SER A 100 28.19 -36.05 -14.21
CA SER A 100 28.41 -37.04 -13.14
C SER A 100 27.09 -37.34 -12.45
N VAL A 101 26.58 -38.57 -12.65
CA VAL A 101 25.30 -39.05 -12.11
C VAL A 101 25.50 -39.83 -10.80
N GLU A 102 26.70 -39.87 -10.25
CA GLU A 102 26.99 -40.67 -9.04
C GLU A 102 26.44 -39.97 -7.79
N PRO A 103 25.44 -40.57 -7.11
CA PRO A 103 24.97 -40.04 -5.83
C PRO A 103 26.06 -40.17 -4.77
N LEU A 104 26.15 -39.15 -3.90
CA LEU A 104 27.09 -39.09 -2.79
C LEU A 104 27.08 -40.38 -1.96
N ARG A 105 28.19 -41.14 -1.99
CA ARG A 105 28.39 -42.30 -1.11
C ARG A 105 28.69 -41.80 0.30
N LYS A 106 27.80 -42.05 1.24
CA LYS A 106 28.09 -41.90 2.68
C LYS A 106 29.16 -42.94 3.04
N ILE A 107 30.37 -42.48 3.33
CA ILE A 107 31.41 -43.33 3.90
C ILE A 107 31.01 -43.53 5.36
N VAL A 108 30.38 -44.66 5.68
CA VAL A 108 30.21 -45.10 7.06
C VAL A 108 31.50 -45.81 7.42
N VAL A 109 32.31 -45.18 8.27
CA VAL A 109 33.46 -45.84 8.89
C VAL A 109 32.88 -46.72 9.99
N GLU A 110 32.84 -48.03 9.76
CA GLU A 110 32.72 -48.96 10.90
C GLU A 110 34.09 -48.97 11.58
N GLU A 111 34.15 -48.41 12.79
CA GLU A 111 35.27 -48.61 13.70
C GLU A 111 35.35 -50.10 14.00
N GLY A 112 36.20 -50.80 13.24
CA GLY A 112 36.54 -52.19 13.49
C GLY A 112 37.03 -52.34 14.92
N GLY A 113 36.33 -53.21 15.66
CA GLY A 113 36.67 -53.62 17.01
C GLY A 113 38.13 -54.04 17.10
N ARG A 114 38.84 -53.45 18.07
CA ARG A 114 40.01 -54.07 18.67
C ARG A 114 39.51 -55.22 19.53
N ASP A 115 39.49 -56.41 18.95
CA ASP A 115 39.54 -57.64 19.72
C ASP A 115 41.02 -58.04 19.83
N GLU A 116 41.67 -57.56 20.89
CA GLU A 116 42.75 -58.28 21.58
C GLU A 116 42.16 -58.97 22.82
#